data_AF-A0A7S4RSX4-F1
#
_entry.id   AF-A0A7S4RSX4-F1
#
_cell.length_a   1.000
_cell.length_b   1.000
_cell.length_c   1.000
_cell.angle_alpha   90.00
_cell.angle_beta   90.00
_cell.angle_gamma   90.00
#
_symmetry.space_group_name_H-M   'P 1'
#
loop_
_entity.id
_entity.type
_entity.pdbx_description
1 polymer ?
#
loop_
_entity_poly.entity_id
_entity_poly.type
_entity_poly.pdbx_seq_one_letter_code
_entity_poly.pdbx_strand_id
1 'polypeptide(L)'
;DQWTHQDTMDVRMHGLATSDMHANLRTWCMPGLERYASTVVKECVVNKNLGKSAKSAFERSFTDWAEELDASYCFAEGHCTFATDSANPTLLDMEQMCDYRFGGRKGWTKNFLSSLKRLMDMPGVFS
;
A
#
# COMPACT_ATOMS: atom_id res chain seq x y z
N ASP A 1 -14.23 11.98 -10.15
CA ASP A 1 -13.77 10.58 -10.24
C ASP A 1 -14.58 9.71 -9.29
N GLN A 2 -15.61 9.05 -9.81
CA GLN A 2 -16.46 8.13 -9.05
C GLN A 2 -16.02 6.70 -9.32
N TRP A 3 -16.07 5.85 -8.30
CA TRP A 3 -15.86 4.41 -8.42
C TRP A 3 -16.94 3.79 -9.33
N THR A 4 -16.53 2.98 -10.30
CA THR A 4 -17.42 2.41 -11.33
C THR A 4 -17.56 0.89 -11.21
N HIS A 5 -18.52 0.33 -11.95
CA HIS A 5 -18.63 -1.12 -12.10
C HIS A 5 -17.38 -1.74 -12.73
N GLN A 6 -16.73 -1.03 -13.67
CA GLN A 6 -15.48 -1.49 -14.28
C GLN A 6 -14.36 -1.58 -13.25
N ASP A 7 -14.22 -0.59 -12.36
CA ASP A 7 -13.23 -0.63 -11.28
C ASP A 7 -13.45 -1.86 -10.39
N THR A 8 -14.70 -2.19 -10.04
CA THR A 8 -15.03 -3.42 -9.29
C THR A 8 -14.59 -4.69 -10.02
N MET A 9 -14.84 -4.77 -11.33
CA MET A 9 -14.45 -5.93 -12.14
C MET A 9 -12.93 -6.05 -12.25
N ASP A 10 -12.21 -4.94 -12.41
CA ASP A 10 -10.76 -4.91 -12.49
C ASP A 10 -10.11 -5.35 -11.18
N VAL A 11 -10.60 -4.88 -10.03
CA VAL A 11 -10.12 -5.36 -8.72
C VAL A 11 -10.43 -6.83 -8.50
N ARG A 12 -11.59 -7.31 -8.94
CA ARG A 12 -11.94 -8.73 -8.81
C ARG A 12 -11.01 -9.63 -9.65
N MET A 13 -10.60 -9.16 -10.83
CA MET A 13 -9.76 -9.93 -11.75
C MET A 13 -8.27 -9.82 -11.45
N HIS A 14 -7.80 -8.66 -11.00
CA HIS A 14 -6.36 -8.35 -10.89
C HIS A 14 -5.91 -7.95 -9.48
N GLY A 15 -6.85 -7.75 -8.54
CA GLY A 15 -6.55 -7.42 -7.16
C GLY A 15 -5.88 -6.06 -7.01
N LEU A 16 -4.81 -5.99 -6.21
CA LEU A 16 -4.02 -4.78 -6.00
C LEU A 16 -3.06 -4.44 -7.15
N ALA A 17 -2.97 -5.29 -8.16
CA ALA A 17 -2.12 -5.07 -9.34
C ALA A 17 -2.97 -4.83 -10.60
N THR A 18 -2.39 -4.15 -11.58
CA THR A 18 -2.93 -4.04 -12.94
C THR A 18 -2.52 -5.28 -13.75
N SER A 19 -3.15 -5.48 -14.92
CA SER A 19 -2.87 -6.62 -15.80
C SER A 19 -1.43 -6.64 -16.35
N ASP A 20 -0.78 -5.48 -16.42
CA ASP A 20 0.62 -5.29 -16.80
C ASP A 20 1.60 -5.37 -15.62
N MET A 21 1.14 -5.82 -14.44
CA MET A 21 1.95 -6.05 -13.25
C MET A 21 2.50 -4.77 -12.60
N HIS A 22 1.67 -3.73 -12.51
CA HIS A 22 1.97 -2.51 -11.74
C HIS A 22 0.99 -2.34 -10.59
N ALA A 23 1.30 -1.43 -9.66
CA ALA A 23 0.41 -1.09 -8.56
C ALA A 23 -0.89 -0.48 -9.10
N ASN A 24 -2.03 -1.09 -8.77
CA ASN A 24 -3.32 -0.56 -9.16
C ASN A 24 -3.81 0.47 -8.13
N LEU A 25 -3.38 1.72 -8.30
CA LEU A 25 -3.73 2.81 -7.39
C LEU A 25 -5.24 3.08 -7.30
N ARG A 26 -6.01 2.70 -8.31
CA ARG A 26 -7.47 2.83 -8.27
C ARG A 26 -8.06 2.02 -7.14
N THR A 27 -7.50 0.84 -6.82
CA THR A 27 -8.02 -0.02 -5.73
C THR A 27 -8.16 0.69 -4.39
N TRP A 28 -7.31 1.68 -4.12
CA TRP A 28 -7.31 2.48 -2.90
C TRP A 28 -8.40 3.56 -2.86
N CYS A 29 -9.12 3.74 -3.97
CA CYS A 29 -10.31 4.59 -4.09
C CYS A 29 -11.62 3.80 -3.93
N MET A 30 -11.54 2.51 -3.56
CA MET A 30 -12.73 1.70 -3.29
C MET A 30 -13.55 2.29 -2.15
N PRO A 31 -14.89 2.20 -2.19
CA PRO A 31 -15.73 2.54 -1.05
C PRO A 31 -15.23 1.87 0.24
N GLY A 32 -15.01 2.65 1.30
CA GLY A 32 -14.42 2.22 2.56
C GLY A 32 -12.90 2.38 2.67
N LEU A 33 -12.19 2.74 1.59
CA LEU A 33 -10.75 3.01 1.56
C LEU A 33 -10.41 4.48 1.30
N GLU A 34 -11.39 5.39 1.39
CA GLU A 34 -11.26 6.82 1.05
C GLU A 34 -10.13 7.51 1.83
N ARG A 35 -9.83 7.01 3.04
CA ARG A 35 -8.72 7.49 3.86
C ARG A 35 -7.37 7.38 3.14
N TYR A 36 -7.16 6.33 2.36
CA TYR A 36 -5.92 6.12 1.63
C TYR A 36 -5.91 6.83 0.27
N ALA A 37 -7.08 6.95 -0.37
CA ALA A 37 -7.21 7.77 -1.57
C ALA A 37 -6.78 9.23 -1.32
N SER A 38 -7.24 9.81 -0.21
CA SER A 38 -6.96 11.20 0.15
C SER A 38 -5.56 11.44 0.73
N THR A 39 -4.87 10.40 1.20
CA THR A 39 -3.52 10.48 1.78
C THR A 39 -2.49 9.91 0.82
N VAL A 40 -2.36 8.59 0.73
CA VAL A 40 -1.35 7.90 -0.08
C VAL A 40 -1.51 8.23 -1.57
N VAL A 41 -2.69 8.04 -2.16
CA VAL A 41 -2.83 8.25 -3.61
C VAL A 41 -2.68 9.72 -3.97
N LYS A 42 -3.44 10.60 -3.32
CA LYS A 42 -3.44 12.03 -3.65
C LYS A 42 -2.18 12.75 -3.20
N GLU A 43 -1.79 12.64 -1.92
CA GLU A 43 -0.68 13.43 -1.39
C GLU A 43 0.68 12.79 -1.71
N CYS A 44 0.82 11.48 -1.56
CA CYS A 44 2.10 10.82 -1.85
C CYS A 44 2.35 10.64 -3.35
N VAL A 45 1.42 10.01 -4.09
CA VAL A 45 1.68 9.64 -5.49
C VAL A 45 1.43 10.79 -6.47
N VAL A 46 0.28 11.44 -6.38
CA VAL A 46 -0.10 12.51 -7.33
C VAL A 46 0.63 13.82 -7.03
N ASN A 47 0.54 14.31 -5.79
CA ASN A 47 1.14 15.58 -5.39
C ASN A 47 2.64 15.47 -5.08
N LYS A 48 3.19 14.26 -4.97
CA LYS A 48 4.60 14.00 -4.62
C LYS A 48 5.01 14.67 -3.29
N ASN A 49 4.09 14.74 -2.33
CA ASN A 49 4.29 15.32 -1.01
C ASN A 49 4.26 14.23 0.06
N LEU A 50 5.37 13.50 0.16
CA LEU A 50 5.53 12.40 1.12
C LEU A 50 5.33 12.87 2.56
N GLY A 51 5.88 14.03 2.93
CA GLY A 51 5.77 14.57 4.28
C GLY A 51 4.33 14.87 4.69
N LYS A 52 3.53 15.44 3.79
CA LYS A 52 2.09 15.67 4.04
C LYS A 52 1.33 14.36 4.12
N SER A 53 1.61 13.40 3.24
CA SER A 53 0.99 12.07 3.30
C SER A 53 1.29 11.37 4.63
N ALA A 54 2.56 11.36 5.06
CA ALA A 54 2.99 10.73 6.30
C ALA A 54 2.35 11.40 7.53
N LYS A 55 2.34 12.74 7.58
CA LYS A 55 1.68 13.48 8.66
C LYS A 55 0.18 13.17 8.73
N SER A 56 -0.51 13.18 7.60
CA SER A 56 -1.95 12.86 7.56
C SER A 56 -2.25 11.41 7.90
N ALA A 57 -1.37 10.46 7.57
CA ALA A 57 -1.50 9.07 8.00
C ALA A 57 -1.33 8.96 9.52
N PHE A 58 -0.27 9.57 10.08
CA PHE A 58 -0.03 9.58 11.53
C PHE A 58 -1.17 10.21 12.31
N GLU A 59 -1.61 11.43 11.95
CA GLU A 59 -2.71 12.14 12.64
C GLU A 59 -3.99 11.31 12.68
N ARG A 60 -4.26 10.53 11.63
CA ARG A 60 -5.40 9.61 11.58
C ARG A 60 -5.18 8.40 12.47
N SER A 61 -4.03 7.72 12.35
CA SER A 61 -3.70 6.57 13.20
C SER A 61 -3.85 6.92 14.68
N PHE A 62 -3.38 8.11 15.07
CA PHE A 62 -3.48 8.62 16.42
C PHE A 62 -4.93 8.94 16.83
N THR A 63 -5.73 9.51 15.94
CA THR A 63 -7.15 9.78 16.21
C THR A 63 -7.95 8.49 16.39
N ASP A 64 -7.57 7.45 15.64
CA ASP A 64 -8.20 6.13 15.67
C ASP A 64 -7.63 5.23 16.80
N TRP A 65 -6.69 5.73 17.62
CA TRP A 65 -5.97 4.98 18.67
C TRP A 65 -5.24 3.73 18.12
N ALA A 66 -4.75 3.84 16.89
CA ALA A 66 -4.10 2.79 16.12
C ALA A 66 -2.61 3.08 15.88
N GLU A 67 -2.05 4.15 16.46
CA GLU A 67 -0.66 4.57 16.27
C GLU A 67 0.36 3.50 16.67
N GLU A 68 0.11 2.78 17.76
CA GLU A 68 0.97 1.66 18.21
C GLU A 68 0.89 0.47 17.25
N LEU A 69 -0.30 0.20 16.70
CA LEU A 69 -0.49 -0.84 15.69
C LEU A 69 0.23 -0.46 14.39
N ASP A 70 0.09 0.78 13.92
CA ASP A 70 0.78 1.27 12.73
C ASP A 70 2.30 1.29 12.91
N ALA A 71 2.79 1.65 14.10
CA ALA A 71 4.22 1.61 14.43
C ALA A 71 4.76 0.17 14.45
N SER A 72 4.05 -0.76 15.08
CA SER A 72 4.43 -2.18 15.09
C SER A 72 4.43 -2.78 13.69
N TYR A 73 3.45 -2.42 12.86
CA TYR A 73 3.40 -2.79 11.45
C TYR A 73 4.61 -2.24 10.68
N CYS A 74 4.96 -0.94 10.82
CA CYS A 74 6.15 -0.38 10.16
C CYS A 74 7.44 -1.16 10.50
N PHE A 75 7.57 -1.56 11.76
CA PHE A 75 8.74 -2.30 12.24
C PHE A 75 8.74 -3.74 11.72
N ALA A 76 7.65 -4.49 11.92
CA ALA A 76 7.54 -5.90 11.50
C ALA A 76 7.72 -6.06 10.00
N GLU A 77 7.24 -5.07 9.23
CA GLU A 77 7.31 -5.04 7.78
C GLU A 77 8.63 -4.49 7.24
N GLY A 78 9.54 -4.05 8.11
CA GLY A 78 10.83 -3.49 7.75
C GLY A 78 10.76 -2.16 7.00
N HIS A 79 9.59 -1.50 6.97
CA HIS A 79 9.40 -0.19 6.34
C HIS A 79 10.26 0.89 6.99
N CYS A 80 10.52 0.76 8.29
CA CYS A 80 11.34 1.66 9.08
C CYS A 80 12.87 1.49 8.82
N THR A 81 13.30 0.38 8.21
CA THR A 81 14.71 0.08 7.88
C THR A 81 15.03 0.20 6.40
N PHE A 82 14.00 0.36 5.55
CA PHE A 82 14.20 0.51 4.12
C PHE A 82 14.65 1.94 3.81
N ALA A 83 15.96 2.14 3.66
CA ALA A 83 16.49 3.38 3.13
C ALA A 83 16.30 3.37 1.60
N THR A 84 15.28 4.09 1.12
CA THR A 84 15.31 4.54 -0.28
C THR A 84 16.41 5.58 -0.38
N ASP A 85 17.32 5.48 -1.36
CA ASP A 85 18.32 6.53 -1.62
C ASP A 85 17.69 7.87 -2.08
N SER A 86 16.35 7.92 -2.17
CA SER A 86 15.56 9.07 -2.63
C SER A 86 14.62 9.57 -1.53
N ALA A 87 14.69 10.88 -1.24
CA ALA A 87 13.74 11.59 -0.39
C ALA A 87 12.36 11.78 -1.05
N ASN A 88 12.23 11.47 -2.34
CA ASN A 88 11.01 11.58 -3.13
C ASN A 88 10.84 10.33 -4.00
N PRO A 89 10.48 9.18 -3.39
CA PRO A 89 10.32 7.94 -4.13
C PRO A 89 9.24 8.09 -5.21
N THR A 90 9.54 7.61 -6.40
CA THR A 90 8.57 7.43 -7.49
C THR A 90 7.72 6.19 -7.23
N LEU A 91 6.61 6.05 -7.96
CA LEU A 91 5.82 4.82 -7.92
C LEU A 91 6.67 3.60 -8.28
N LEU A 92 7.59 3.74 -9.23
CA LEU A 92 8.50 2.66 -9.62
C LEU A 92 9.44 2.27 -8.48
N ASP A 93 9.97 3.25 -7.73
CA ASP A 93 10.82 2.98 -6.57
C ASP A 93 10.05 2.20 -5.51
N MET A 94 8.81 2.59 -5.23
CA MET A 94 7.93 1.87 -4.29
C MET A 94 7.66 0.43 -4.75
N GLU A 95 7.41 0.22 -6.04
CA GLU A 95 7.21 -1.12 -6.59
C GLU A 95 8.49 -1.97 -6.53
N GLN A 96 9.67 -1.36 -6.66
CA GLN A 96 10.96 -2.05 -6.47
C GLN A 96 11.14 -2.52 -5.03
N MET A 97 10.62 -1.77 -4.04
CA MET A 97 10.59 -2.23 -2.64
C MET A 97 9.75 -3.52 -2.51
N CYS A 98 8.58 -3.54 -3.15
CA CYS A 98 7.73 -4.73 -3.20
C CYS A 98 8.43 -5.88 -3.94
N ASP A 99 9.13 -5.61 -5.04
CA ASP A 99 9.91 -6.61 -5.76
C ASP A 99 10.99 -7.22 -4.87
N TYR A 100 11.76 -6.40 -4.17
CA TYR A 100 12.78 -6.87 -3.23
C TYR A 100 12.16 -7.76 -2.15
N ARG A 101 11.03 -7.33 -1.57
CA ARG A 101 10.42 -8.00 -0.43
C ARG A 101 9.69 -9.30 -0.76
N PHE A 102 8.98 -9.34 -1.88
CA PHE A 102 8.12 -10.47 -2.25
C PHE A 102 8.77 -11.42 -3.26
N GLY A 103 10.08 -11.31 -3.52
CA GLY A 103 10.80 -12.21 -4.41
C GLY A 103 10.56 -11.93 -5.90
N GLY A 104 10.49 -10.65 -6.24
CA GLY A 104 10.32 -10.12 -7.59
C GLY A 104 8.86 -9.79 -7.95
N ARG A 105 8.68 -9.19 -9.13
CA ARG A 105 7.40 -8.61 -9.57
C ARG A 105 6.22 -9.55 -9.49
N LYS A 106 6.42 -10.81 -9.88
CA LYS A 106 5.35 -11.83 -9.86
C LYS A 106 4.93 -12.21 -8.45
N GLY A 107 5.78 -12.01 -7.44
CA GLY A 107 5.54 -12.40 -6.05
C GLY A 107 4.40 -11.63 -5.38
N TRP A 108 4.16 -10.39 -5.79
CA TRP A 108 3.05 -9.58 -5.27
C TRP A 108 1.96 -9.25 -6.31
N THR A 109 2.22 -9.38 -7.62
CA THR A 109 1.25 -9.02 -8.67
C THR A 109 0.35 -10.16 -9.18
N LYS A 110 0.78 -11.43 -9.09
CA LYS A 110 0.03 -12.53 -9.74
C LYS A 110 -0.86 -13.36 -8.82
N ASN A 111 -0.68 -13.26 -7.50
CA ASN A 111 -1.49 -14.01 -6.54
C ASN A 111 -1.64 -13.22 -5.24
N PHE A 112 -2.18 -12.00 -5.30
CA PHE A 112 -2.33 -11.14 -4.13
C PHE A 112 -3.01 -11.85 -2.95
N LEU A 113 -4.04 -12.67 -3.17
CA LEU A 113 -4.67 -13.44 -2.08
C LEU A 113 -3.74 -14.49 -1.45
N SER A 114 -2.82 -15.08 -2.22
CA SER A 114 -1.78 -15.97 -1.67
C SER A 114 -0.70 -15.19 -0.93
N SER A 115 -0.37 -13.98 -1.39
CA SER A 115 0.65 -13.11 -0.78
C SER A 115 0.10 -12.45 0.50
N LEU A 116 -1.18 -12.05 0.50
CA LEU A 116 -1.95 -11.61 1.65
C LEU A 116 -2.11 -12.76 2.65
N LYS A 117 -2.41 -13.98 2.19
CA LYS A 117 -2.42 -15.17 3.06
C LYS A 117 -1.06 -15.38 3.73
N ARG A 118 0.06 -15.22 3.02
CA ARG A 118 1.41 -15.29 3.63
C ARG A 118 1.66 -14.20 4.68
N LEU A 119 1.13 -13.00 4.47
CA LEU A 119 1.21 -11.91 5.44
C LEU A 119 0.33 -12.18 6.67
N MET A 120 -0.87 -12.76 6.49
CA MET A 120 -1.77 -13.12 7.60
C MET A 120 -1.32 -14.38 8.35
N ASP A 121 -0.64 -15.30 7.67
CA ASP A 121 -0.09 -16.55 8.24
C ASP A 121 1.31 -16.33 8.87
N MET A 122 1.88 -15.12 8.81
CA MET A 122 3.13 -14.80 9.51
C MET A 122 2.89 -14.83 11.03
N PRO A 123 3.63 -15.68 11.78
CA PRO A 123 3.48 -15.71 13.23
C PRO A 123 3.79 -14.34 13.84
N GLY A 124 2.86 -13.80 14.62
CA GLY A 124 3.04 -12.56 15.38
C GLY A 124 2.35 -11.30 14.82
N VAL A 125 1.61 -11.38 13.70
CA VAL A 125 0.86 -10.21 13.17
C VAL A 125 -0.61 -10.16 13.67
N PHE A 126 -1.18 -11.30 14.06
CA PHE A 126 -2.54 -11.41 14.60
C PHE A 126 -2.62 -12.32 15.84
N SER A 127 -1.58 -12.31 16.68
CA SER A 127 -1.55 -13.01 17.97
C SER A 127 -1.81 -12.04 19.11
#